data_AF-A0A9X6G6X5-F1
#
_entry.id   AF-A0A9X6G6X5-F1
#
_cell.length_a   1.000
_cell.length_b   1.000
_cell.length_c   1.000
_cell.angle_alpha   90.00
_cell.angle_beta   90.00
_cell.angle_gamma   90.00
#
_symmetry.space_group_name_H-M   'P 1'
#
loop_
_entity.id
_entity.type
_entity.pdbx_description
1 polymer ?
#
loop_
_entity_poly.entity_id
_entity_poly.type
_entity_poly.pdbx_seq_one_letter_code
_entity_poly.pdbx_strand_id
1 'polypeptide(L)'
;MKAGAQEKHIPDTPNYKQELANGKNKSIFYGDNKIAQELLDKFAGKGQLLPNGKKERVDFGKTIGKYYDRDTGEYLETTRGMIHYGKDGAHIVPSEPLKK
;
A
#
# COMPACT_ATOMS: atom_id res chain seq x y z
N MET A 1 -9.57 -2.39 -8.91
CA MET A 1 -8.21 -2.15 -8.36
C MET A 1 -7.27 -1.78 -9.51
N LYS A 2 -6.28 -0.90 -9.27
CA LYS A 2 -5.33 -0.43 -10.29
C LYS A 2 -4.05 -1.30 -10.27
N ALA A 3 -4.08 -2.42 -10.99
CA ALA A 3 -3.07 -3.48 -10.95
C ALA A 3 -1.62 -2.99 -11.07
N GLY A 4 -1.29 -2.26 -12.14
CA GLY A 4 0.08 -1.76 -12.34
C GLY A 4 0.58 -0.79 -11.25
N ALA A 5 -0.33 -0.11 -10.52
CA ALA A 5 0.06 0.71 -9.38
C ALA A 5 0.29 -0.14 -8.12
N GLN A 6 -0.52 -1.17 -7.91
CA GLN A 6 -0.37 -2.11 -6.81
C GLN A 6 0.92 -2.93 -6.94
N GLU A 7 1.24 -3.39 -8.15
CA GLU A 7 2.43 -4.20 -8.42
C GLU A 7 3.74 -3.48 -8.04
N LYS A 8 3.78 -2.15 -8.07
CA LYS A 8 4.93 -1.37 -7.56
C LYS A 8 5.23 -1.59 -6.07
N HIS A 9 4.36 -2.29 -5.36
CA HIS A 9 4.51 -2.66 -3.96
C HIS A 9 4.64 -4.18 -3.77
N ILE A 10 4.67 -5.00 -4.82
CA ILE A 10 4.75 -6.47 -4.73
C ILE A 10 6.12 -6.95 -5.25
N PRO A 11 7.01 -7.49 -4.39
CA PRO A 11 8.43 -7.72 -4.70
C PRO A 11 8.76 -8.45 -6.00
N ASP A 12 7.98 -9.48 -6.33
CA ASP A 12 8.29 -10.35 -7.47
C ASP A 12 7.83 -9.81 -8.82
N THR A 13 7.09 -8.70 -8.83
CA THR A 13 6.54 -8.14 -10.07
C THR A 13 7.60 -7.36 -10.86
N PRO A 14 7.46 -7.29 -12.21
CA PRO A 14 8.32 -6.45 -13.03
C PRO A 14 8.32 -4.97 -12.60
N ASN A 15 7.16 -4.46 -12.18
CA ASN A 15 6.98 -3.08 -11.75
C ASN A 15 7.75 -2.75 -10.46
N TYR A 16 7.77 -3.66 -9.49
CA TYR A 16 8.59 -3.48 -8.28
C TYR A 16 10.08 -3.54 -8.58
N LYS A 17 10.52 -4.53 -9.37
CA LYS A 17 11.92 -4.67 -9.79
C LYS A 17 12.41 -3.43 -10.54
N GLN A 18 11.56 -2.82 -11.35
CA GLN A 18 11.87 -1.56 -12.03
C GLN A 18 12.01 -0.38 -11.06
N GLU A 19 11.16 -0.26 -10.02
CA GLU A 19 11.33 0.79 -9.01
C GLU A 19 12.65 0.61 -8.23
N LEU A 20 13.01 -0.64 -7.88
CA LEU A 20 14.32 -0.95 -7.28
C LEU A 20 15.49 -0.60 -8.20
N ALA A 21 15.43 -0.95 -9.48
CA ALA A 21 16.45 -0.62 -10.47
C ALA A 21 16.63 0.91 -10.64
N ASN A 22 15.56 1.68 -10.42
CA ASN A 22 15.58 3.14 -10.40
C ASN A 22 16.04 3.73 -9.06
N GLY A 23 16.53 2.91 -8.12
CA GLY A 23 16.98 3.35 -6.79
C GLY A 23 15.84 3.79 -5.86
N LYS A 24 14.60 3.38 -6.14
CA LYS A 24 13.42 3.75 -5.34
C LYS A 24 12.94 2.56 -4.51
N ASN A 25 13.26 2.59 -3.23
CA ASN A 25 12.67 1.67 -2.27
C ASN A 25 11.18 2.00 -2.05
N LYS A 26 10.34 0.97 -2.12
CA LYS A 26 8.88 1.05 -1.96
C LYS A 26 8.47 0.24 -0.75
N SER A 27 7.44 0.68 -0.05
CA SER A 27 6.73 -0.19 0.89
C SER A 27 6.29 -1.47 0.19
N ILE A 28 6.40 -2.59 0.90
CA ILE A 28 6.10 -3.94 0.41
C ILE A 28 4.71 -4.31 0.86
N PHE A 29 3.83 -4.65 -0.06
CA PHE A 29 2.52 -5.22 0.18
C PHE A 29 2.59 -6.75 0.18
N TYR A 30 1.94 -7.39 1.16
CA TYR A 30 1.84 -8.83 1.24
C TYR A 30 0.59 -9.33 0.52
N GLY A 31 0.82 -10.01 -0.59
CA GLY A 31 -0.22 -10.58 -1.44
C GLY A 31 -0.08 -10.12 -2.87
N ASP A 32 -1.09 -10.46 -3.66
CA ASP A 32 -1.18 -10.12 -5.07
C ASP A 32 -2.29 -9.08 -5.32
N ASN A 33 -2.53 -8.82 -6.60
CA ASN A 33 -3.64 -7.99 -7.07
C ASN A 33 -5.01 -8.49 -6.58
N LYS A 34 -5.23 -9.80 -6.48
CA LYS A 34 -6.49 -10.37 -6.00
C LYS A 34 -6.70 -10.06 -4.53
N ILE A 35 -5.69 -10.28 -3.69
CA ILE A 35 -5.73 -9.95 -2.26
C ILE A 35 -5.92 -8.44 -2.07
N ALA A 36 -5.24 -7.61 -2.87
CA ALA A 36 -5.44 -6.17 -2.83
C ALA A 36 -6.88 -5.76 -3.16
N GLN A 37 -7.50 -6.38 -4.17
CA GLN A 37 -8.92 -6.14 -4.51
C GLN A 37 -9.84 -6.56 -3.36
N GLU A 38 -9.63 -7.75 -2.77
CA GLU A 38 -10.43 -8.21 -1.63
C GLU A 38 -10.32 -7.27 -0.41
N LEU A 39 -9.14 -6.71 -0.16
CA LEU A 39 -8.96 -5.72 0.90
C LEU A 39 -9.66 -4.39 0.58
N LEU A 40 -9.63 -3.93 -0.68
CA LEU A 40 -10.37 -2.75 -1.11
C LEU A 40 -11.88 -2.96 -0.92
N ASP A 41 -12.41 -4.09 -1.37
CA ASP A 41 -13.85 -4.39 -1.25
C ASP A 41 -14.32 -4.43 0.21
N LYS A 42 -13.45 -4.89 1.11
CA LYS A 42 -13.77 -5.01 2.54
C LYS A 42 -13.57 -3.73 3.33
N PHE A 43 -12.61 -2.89 2.97
CA PHE A 43 -12.14 -1.79 3.84
C PHE A 43 -12.25 -0.39 3.23
N ALA A 44 -12.46 -0.25 1.92
CA ALA A 44 -12.70 1.06 1.32
C ALA A 44 -13.92 1.74 1.99
N GLY A 45 -13.77 3.00 2.37
CA GLY A 45 -14.78 3.79 3.06
C GLY A 45 -14.92 3.53 4.57
N LYS A 46 -14.09 2.65 5.16
CA LYS A 46 -14.12 2.35 6.61
C LYS A 46 -13.04 3.06 7.42
N GLY A 47 -12.08 3.69 6.76
CA GLY A 47 -10.99 4.43 7.38
C GLY A 47 -11.23 5.93 7.41
N GLN A 48 -10.14 6.66 7.60
CA GLN A 48 -10.13 8.12 7.60
C GLN A 48 -9.86 8.65 6.19
N LEU A 49 -10.87 9.23 5.56
CA LEU A 49 -10.70 9.95 4.30
C LEU A 49 -9.91 11.25 4.54
N LEU A 50 -8.85 11.48 3.75
CA LEU A 50 -8.03 12.68 3.84
C LEU A 50 -8.68 13.87 3.11
N PRO A 51 -8.29 15.13 3.39
CA PRO A 51 -8.98 16.35 2.94
C PRO A 51 -9.17 16.52 1.41
N ASN A 52 -8.49 15.71 0.59
CA ASN A 52 -8.63 15.73 -0.87
C ASN A 52 -9.58 14.66 -1.43
N GLY A 53 -10.14 13.79 -0.59
CA GLY A 53 -11.04 12.69 -0.99
C GLY A 53 -10.39 11.61 -1.86
N LYS A 54 -9.10 11.73 -2.19
CA LYS A 54 -8.37 10.81 -3.08
C LYS A 54 -7.59 9.75 -2.32
N LYS A 55 -7.52 9.90 -1.01
CA LYS A 55 -6.63 9.15 -0.13
C LYS A 55 -7.39 8.82 1.14
N GLU A 56 -7.42 7.55 1.50
CA GLU A 56 -8.01 7.07 2.74
C GLU A 56 -6.99 6.28 3.54
N ARG A 57 -6.86 6.60 4.82
CA ARG A 57 -6.00 5.88 5.75
C ARG A 57 -6.83 4.81 6.46
N VAL A 58 -6.42 3.56 6.33
CA VAL A 58 -7.13 2.39 6.85
C VAL A 58 -6.20 1.57 7.72
N ASP A 59 -6.68 1.12 8.88
CA ASP A 59 -6.10 -0.02 9.59
C ASP A 59 -6.86 -1.28 9.18
N PHE A 60 -6.14 -2.24 8.57
CA PHE A 60 -6.74 -3.46 8.05
C PHE A 60 -6.91 -4.53 9.13
N GLY A 61 -6.50 -4.25 10.37
CA GLY A 61 -6.64 -5.18 11.53
C GLY A 61 -5.75 -6.42 11.45
N LYS A 62 -4.96 -6.55 10.38
CA LYS A 62 -3.95 -7.58 10.17
C LYS A 62 -2.77 -6.98 9.43
N THR A 63 -1.62 -7.60 9.56
CA THR A 63 -0.43 -7.21 8.79
C THR A 63 -0.72 -7.27 7.30
N ILE A 64 -0.51 -6.16 6.59
CA ILE A 64 -0.70 -6.06 5.13
C ILE A 64 0.61 -5.91 4.36
N GLY A 65 1.73 -5.79 5.06
CA GLY A 65 3.02 -5.55 4.44
C GLY A 65 3.99 -4.80 5.33
N LYS A 66 5.09 -4.34 4.72
CA LYS A 66 6.12 -3.52 5.35
C LYS A 66 6.09 -2.10 4.81
N TYR A 67 6.06 -1.12 5.71
CA TYR A 67 6.34 0.28 5.41
C TYR A 67 7.85 0.49 5.26
N TYR A 68 8.28 1.14 4.17
CA TYR A 68 9.68 1.57 4.04
C TYR A 68 9.86 2.95 4.67
N ASP A 69 10.59 3.00 5.79
CA ASP A 69 10.97 4.23 6.45
C ASP A 69 12.15 4.87 5.71
N ARG A 70 11.96 6.11 5.24
CA ARG A 70 12.97 6.83 4.45
C ARG A 70 14.02 7.52 5.31
N ASP A 71 13.72 7.74 6.59
CA ASP A 71 14.63 8.40 7.52
C ASP A 71 15.64 7.38 8.07
N THR A 72 15.20 6.16 8.36
CA THR A 72 16.07 5.08 8.86
C THR A 72 16.55 4.11 7.77
N GLY A 73 15.85 4.03 6.64
CA GLY A 73 16.11 3.05 5.58
C GLY A 73 15.61 1.63 5.91
N GLU A 74 14.80 1.47 6.96
CA GLU A 74 14.32 0.17 7.44
C GLU A 74 12.91 -0.16 6.94
N TYR A 75 12.58 -1.45 6.98
CA TYR A 75 11.24 -1.95 6.68
C TYR A 75 10.51 -2.36 7.96
N LEU A 76 9.40 -1.69 8.25
CA LEU A 76 8.59 -1.92 9.46
C LEU A 76 7.28 -2.63 9.09
N GLU A 77 6.97 -3.74 9.74
CA GLU A 77 5.67 -4.40 9.61
C GLU A 77 4.53 -3.44 9.96
N THR A 78 3.45 -3.47 9.17
CA THR A 78 2.32 -2.56 9.37
C THR A 78 0.98 -3.22 9.06
N THR A 79 -0.01 -2.89 9.88
CA THR A 79 -1.43 -3.18 9.62
C THR A 79 -2.11 -2.02 8.90
N ARG A 80 -1.44 -0.86 8.80
CA ARG A 80 -2.00 0.36 8.23
C ARG A 80 -1.60 0.51 6.78
N GLY A 81 -2.55 0.92 5.97
CA GLY A 81 -2.28 1.32 4.59
C GLY A 81 -3.05 2.55 4.19
N MET A 82 -2.56 3.14 3.10
CA MET A 82 -3.17 4.20 2.36
C MET A 82 -3.88 3.62 1.14
N ILE A 83 -5.20 3.75 1.07
CA ILE A 83 -5.95 3.52 -0.17
C ILE A 83 -5.86 4.79 -1.01
N HIS A 84 -5.33 4.65 -2.22
CA HIS A 84 -5.23 5.73 -3.20
C HIS A 84 -6.30 5.53 -4.28
N TYR A 85 -7.27 6.44 -4.32
CA TYR A 85 -8.33 6.47 -5.32
C TYR A 85 -7.88 7.21 -6.60
N GLY A 86 -8.25 6.67 -7.75
CA GLY A 86 -8.05 7.27 -9.06
C GLY A 86 -9.19 6.93 -10.02
N LYS A 87 -9.18 7.54 -11.21
CA LYS A 87 -10.21 7.33 -12.24
C LYS A 87 -10.33 5.85 -12.66
N ASP A 88 -9.20 5.15 -12.72
CA ASP A 88 -9.12 3.74 -13.16
C ASP A 88 -9.19 2.74 -11.98
N GLY A 89 -9.64 3.19 -10.81
CA GLY A 89 -9.71 2.39 -9.59
C GLY A 89 -8.68 2.78 -8.52
N ALA A 90 -8.54 1.92 -7.52
CA ALA A 90 -7.71 2.17 -6.33
C ALA A 90 -6.58 1.15 -6.14
N HIS A 91 -5.56 1.52 -5.37
CA HIS A 91 -4.49 0.63 -4.91
C HIS A 91 -4.15 0.93 -3.44
N ILE A 92 -3.51 -0.03 -2.77
CA ILE A 92 -3.13 0.01 -1.36
C ILE A 92 -1.62 0.17 -1.25
N VAL A 93 -1.20 1.19 -0.48
CA VAL A 93 0.20 1.43 -0.13
C VAL A 93 0.38 1.22 1.38
N PRO A 94 1.17 0.23 1.83
CA PRO A 94 1.50 0.09 3.25
C PRO A 94 2.12 1.37 3.81
N SER A 95 1.64 1.80 4.97
CA SER A 95 1.95 3.11 5.57
C SER A 95 2.52 2.95 6.98
N GLU A 96 3.11 4.03 7.50
CA GLU A 96 3.72 4.07 8.84
C GLU A 96 2.81 3.41 9.90
N PRO A 97 3.33 2.44 10.67
CA PRO A 97 2.57 1.79 11.73
C PRO A 97 2.15 2.79 12.83
N LEU A 98 1.14 2.43 13.63
CA LEU A 98 0.88 3.19 14.86
C LEU A 98 2.09 3.02 15.79
N LYS A 99 2.70 4.13 16.20
CA LYS A 99 3.65 4.12 17.33
C LYS A 99 2.85 3.66 18.55
N LYS A 100 3.33 2.60 19.20
CA LYS A 100 2.77 2.12 20.47
C LYS A 100 3.02 3.14 21.57
#